data_AF-X1SYR2-F1
#
_entry.id   AF-X1SYR2-F1
#
_cell.length_a   1.000
_cell.length_b   1.000
_cell.length_c   1.000
_cell.angle_alpha   90.00
_cell.angle_beta   90.00
_cell.angle_gamma   90.00
#
_symmetry.space_group_name_H-M   'P 1'
#
loop_
_entity.id
_entity.type
_entity.pdbx_description
1 polymer ?
#
loop_
_entity_poly.entity_id
_entity_poly.type
_entity_poly.pdbx_seq_one_letter_code
_entity_poly.pdbx_strand_id
1 'polypeptide(L)' 'MITKNKDRISIPTAFIIFGATGDLTRRKLAGSLLNLYCKGFIPDNFQVMAVSRRDYTDQR' A
#
# COMPACT_ATOMS: atom_id res chain seq x y z
N MET A 1 -2.28 7.40 -25.05
CA MET A 1 -3.27 7.41 -23.94
C MET A 1 -3.77 5.99 -23.77
N ILE A 2 -3.48 5.34 -22.65
CA ILE A 2 -3.85 3.93 -22.42
C ILE A 2 -5.27 3.91 -21.85
N THR A 3 -6.18 3.25 -22.56
CA THR A 3 -7.60 3.11 -22.25
C THR A 3 -7.78 2.44 -20.89
N LYS A 4 -8.39 3.12 -19.91
CA LYS A 4 -8.75 2.50 -18.62
C LYS A 4 -9.85 1.46 -18.87
N ASN A 5 -9.49 0.18 -18.81
CA ASN A 5 -10.41 -0.95 -18.88
C ASN A 5 -11.47 -0.84 -17.76
N LYS A 6 -12.72 -1.20 -18.06
CA LYS A 6 -13.94 -0.87 -17.27
C LYS A 6 -14.20 -1.83 -16.09
N ASP A 7 -13.37 -2.86 -15.93
CA ASP A 7 -13.45 -3.88 -14.87
C ASP A 7 -12.50 -3.60 -13.70
N ARG A 8 -12.36 -2.34 -13.29
CA ARG A 8 -11.53 -1.99 -12.14
C ARG A 8 -12.22 -2.39 -10.85
N ILE A 9 -11.45 -2.95 -9.92
CA ILE A 9 -11.90 -3.20 -8.55
C ILE A 9 -12.29 -1.84 -7.95
N SER A 10 -13.58 -1.59 -7.79
CA SER A 10 -14.12 -0.28 -7.40
C SER A 10 -14.41 -0.16 -5.90
N ILE A 11 -14.28 -1.27 -5.16
CA ILE A 11 -14.55 -1.31 -3.73
C ILE A 11 -13.48 -0.50 -3.01
N PRO A 12 -13.85 0.60 -2.32
CA PRO A 12 -12.90 1.35 -1.52
C PRO A 12 -12.28 0.45 -0.44
N THR A 13 -10.96 0.46 -0.34
CA THR A 13 -10.23 -0.47 0.52
C THR A 13 -9.18 0.28 1.33
N ALA A 14 -9.21 0.11 2.64
CA ALA A 14 -8.18 0.59 3.55
C ALA A 14 -7.32 -0.59 4.03
N PHE A 15 -6.01 -0.51 3.83
CA PHE A 15 -5.03 -1.50 4.24
C PHE A 15 -4.21 -0.97 5.41
N ILE A 16 -4.38 -1.55 6.59
CA ILE A 16 -3.73 -1.08 7.83
C ILE A 16 -2.57 -2.01 8.20
N ILE A 17 -1.35 -1.48 8.25
CA ILE A 17 -0.14 -2.21 8.64
C ILE A 17 0.18 -1.92 10.10
N PHE A 18 -0.11 -2.88 10.98
CA PHE A 18 0.40 -2.87 12.35
C PHE A 18 1.84 -3.40 12.40
N GLY A 19 2.71 -2.71 13.13
CA GLY A 19 4.13 -3.04 13.13
C GLY A 19 4.83 -2.55 11.85
N ALA A 20 4.44 -1.37 11.35
CA ALA A 20 4.99 -0.81 10.13
C ALA A 20 6.52 -0.64 10.12
N THR A 21 7.14 -0.45 11.30
CA THR A 21 8.60 -0.41 11.46
C THR A 21 9.27 -1.79 11.50
N GLY A 22 8.50 -2.87 11.38
CA GLY A 22 8.97 -4.25 11.47
C GLY A 22 9.74 -4.70 10.22
N ASP A 23 10.54 -5.75 10.38
CA ASP A 23 11.40 -6.28 9.32
C ASP A 23 10.60 -6.76 8.10
N LEU A 24 9.46 -7.43 8.33
CA LEU A 24 8.58 -7.90 7.26
C LEU A 24 8.04 -6.75 6.40
N THR A 25 7.64 -5.65 7.03
CA THR A 25 7.12 -4.48 6.33
C THR A 25 8.17 -3.88 5.41
N ARG A 26 9.38 -3.69 5.94
CA ARG A 26 10.51 -3.14 5.20
C ARG A 26 11.01 -4.06 4.08
N ARG A 27 11.08 -5.37 4.30
CA ARG A 27 11.66 -6.31 3.32
C ARG A 27 10.67 -6.83 2.29
N LYS A 28 9.36 -6.86 2.61
CA LYS A 28 8.36 -7.55 1.79
C LYS A 28 7.10 -6.71 1.55
N LEU A 29 6.42 -6.24 2.59
CA LEU A 29 5.07 -5.66 2.40
C LEU A 29 5.11 -4.37 1.58
N ALA A 30 6.01 -3.44 1.89
CA ALA A 30 6.09 -2.17 1.16
C ALA A 30 6.39 -2.39 -0.33
N GLY A 31 7.38 -3.24 -0.64
CA GLY A 31 7.74 -3.58 -2.02
C GLY A 31 6.62 -4.32 -2.77
N SER A 32 5.94 -5.26 -2.11
CA SER A 32 4.81 -5.99 -2.71
C SER A 32 3.62 -5.08 -3.00
N LEU A 33 3.28 -4.16 -2.08
CA LEU A 33 2.22 -3.17 -2.30
C LEU A 33 2.54 -2.24 -3.47
N LEU A 34 3.79 -1.75 -3.55
CA LEU A 34 4.23 -0.95 -4.70
C LEU A 34 4.14 -1.74 -6.01
N ASN A 35 4.53 -3.03 -6.01
CA ASN A 35 4.44 -3.89 -7.19
C ASN A 35 2.98 -4.10 -7.63
N LEU A 36 2.05 -4.31 -6.69
CA LEU A 36 0.62 -4.42 -6.99
C LEU A 36 0.07 -3.12 -7.57
N TYR A 37 0.49 -1.97 -7.03
CA TYR A 37 0.13 -0.65 -7.55
C TYR A 37 0.60 -0.48 -9.01
N CYS A 38 1.89 -0.72 -9.28
CA CYS A 38 2.47 -0.59 -10.61
C CYS A 38 1.81 -1.51 -11.65
N LYS A 39 1.36 -2.70 -11.22
CA LYS A 39 0.67 -3.66 -12.10
C LYS A 39 -0.85 -3.40 -12.22
N GLY A 40 -1.39 -2.40 -11.52
CA GLY A 40 -2.82 -2.08 -11.57
C GLY A 40 -3.71 -3.09 -10.85
N PHE A 41 -3.18 -3.85 -9.89
CA PHE A 41 -3.93 -4.83 -9.09
C PHE A 41 -4.52 -4.25 -7.80
N ILE A 42 -4.48 -2.94 -7.63
CA ILE A 42 -5.03 -2.23 -6.48
C ILE A 42 -6.33 -1.52 -6.91
N PRO A 43 -7.36 -1.46 -6.03
CA PRO A 43 -8.56 -0.67 -6.28
C PRO A 43 -8.27 0.80 -6.59
N ASP A 44 -9.15 1.46 -7.35
CA ASP A 44 -8.99 2.89 -7.64
C ASP A 44 -9.00 3.75 -6.35
N ASN A 45 -9.80 3.34 -5.35
CA ASN A 45 -9.91 4.00 -4.06
C ASN A 45 -9.22 3.17 -2.96
N PHE A 46 -7.90 3.10 -3.00
CA PHE A 46 -7.10 2.35 -2.03
C PHE A 46 -6.25 3.26 -1.14
N GLN A 47 -6.27 3.00 0.15
CA GLN A 47 -5.45 3.71 1.14
C GLN A 47 -4.61 2.74 1.95
N VAL A 48 -3.38 3.14 2.27
CA VAL A 48 -2.50 2.42 3.20
C VAL A 48 -2.29 3.28 4.44
N MET A 49 -2.57 2.71 5.61
CA MET A 49 -2.27 3.34 6.90
C MET A 49 -1.27 2.47 7.65
N ALA A 50 -0.21 3.08 8.18
CA ALA A 50 0.87 2.39 8.86
C ALA A 50 0.89 2.80 10.34
N VAL A 51 0.90 1.83 11.24
CA VAL A 51 0.88 2.05 12.68
C VAL A 51 2.02 1.27 13.32
N SER A 52 2.73 1.91 14.25
CA SER A 52 3.78 1.28 15.03
C SER A 52 3.86 1.90 16.42
N ARG A 53 4.48 1.19 17.38
CA ARG A 53 4.66 1.68 18.76
C ARG A 53 5.72 2.75 18.89
N ARG A 54 6.66 2.81 17.94
CA ARG A 54 7.75 3.80 17.96
C ARG A 54 7.32 4.99 17.14
N ASP A 55 7.58 6.18 17.67
CA ASP A 55 7.45 7.41 16.90
C ASP A 55 8.34 7.31 15.67
N TYR A 56 7.78 7.66 14.53
CA TYR A 56 8.54 7.82 13.32
C TYR A 56 9.10 9.23 13.34
N THR A 57 10.39 9.37 13.71
CA THR A 57 11.08 10.65 13.53
C THR A 57 11.41 10.79 12.05
N ASP A 58 11.05 11.93 11.47
CA ASP A 58 11.28 12.24 10.06
C ASP A 58 12.76 12.60 9.78
N GLN A 59 13.68 11.81 10.34
CA GLN A 59 15.10 11.86 10.01
C GLN A 59 15.36 10.86 8.89
N ARG A 60 15.05 11.24 7.65
CA ARG A 60 15.54 10.53 6.47
C ARG A 60 15.58 11.36 5.21
#